data_AF-A0A8C5WVL3-F1
#
_entry.id   AF-A0A8C5WVL3-F1
#
_cell.length_a   1.000
_cell.length_b   1.000
_cell.length_c   1.000
_cell.angle_alpha   90.00
_cell.angle_beta   90.00
_cell.angle_gamma   90.00
#
_symmetry.space_group_name_H-M   'P 1'
#
loop_
_entity.id
_entity.type
_entity.pdbx_description
1 polymer ?
#
loop_
_entity_poly.entity_id
_entity_poly.type
_entity_poly.pdbx_seq_one_letter_code
_entity_poly.pdbx_strand_id
1 'polypeptide(L)'
;MERKCHLFRYGDLHSSLQEMLQLEKKDSNQLMQEKQALENELNYLEQLNAVQEKILKVPAALPDREMVFKGHVEEGEMENLPEMLTFLPQIRYPVLGGSALITFEDPEVARRIIQIRQHCIQLDEWSYIYVKAEAITLLLPSFLKEMSLKQSSQQVLLSGLSAFSLPKDQLYDKLVLFFSKRKNQGGEVDRLEQLPNSDDVVLTFVDDGVAQQIVEKGLFQVLLGKEIHQIKASHCLHGEIADLQLHPSVCARTVLLTEIPDVLGRELMCEALEIHFQKQSKGGGEVETAVYIPAGHYAVAIFEEED
;
A
#
# COMPACT_ATOMS: atom_id res chain seq x y z
N MET A 1 46.01 80.76 -13.71
CA MET A 1 45.91 79.35 -14.13
C MET A 1 46.36 78.49 -12.96
N GLU A 2 45.43 78.07 -12.10
CA GLU A 2 45.75 77.15 -11.01
C GLU A 2 45.77 75.72 -11.56
N ARG A 3 46.90 75.03 -11.43
CA ARG A 3 47.03 73.60 -11.76
C ARG A 3 47.12 72.82 -10.46
N LYS A 4 46.10 72.02 -10.18
CA LYS A 4 46.05 71.10 -9.04
C LYS A 4 46.85 69.84 -9.40
N CYS A 5 47.94 69.59 -8.68
CA CYS A 5 48.75 68.39 -8.85
C CYS A 5 48.22 67.31 -7.88
N HIS A 6 47.79 66.17 -8.43
CA HIS A 6 47.43 64.99 -7.64
C HIS A 6 48.63 64.03 -7.63
N LEU A 7 49.36 64.01 -6.52
CA LEU A 7 50.40 63.01 -6.27
C LEU A 7 49.75 61.78 -5.63
N PHE A 8 49.69 60.67 -6.36
CA PHE A 8 49.33 59.37 -5.77
C PHE A 8 50.60 58.69 -5.26
N ARG A 9 50.60 58.24 -4.00
CA ARG A 9 51.74 57.53 -3.40
C ARG A 9 51.79 56.10 -3.94
N TYR A 10 52.95 55.70 -4.47
CA TYR A 10 53.19 54.36 -5.03
C TYR A 10 52.84 53.18 -4.10
N GLY A 11 52.85 53.39 -2.77
CA GLY A 11 52.49 52.36 -1.77
C GLY A 11 50.99 52.01 -1.72
N ASP A 12 50.11 52.95 -2.07
CA ASP A 12 48.66 52.73 -2.04
C ASP A 12 48.20 51.84 -3.20
N LEU A 13 48.83 51.97 -4.37
CA LEU A 13 48.53 51.18 -5.57
C LEU A 13 48.99 49.71 -5.45
N HIS A 14 50.14 49.47 -4.79
CA HIS A 14 50.66 48.13 -4.58
C HIS A 14 49.81 47.35 -3.57
N SER A 15 49.35 48.03 -2.51
CA SER A 15 48.49 47.42 -1.49
C SER A 15 47.12 47.04 -2.07
N SER A 16 46.50 47.90 -2.87
CA SER A 16 45.22 47.60 -3.54
C SER A 16 45.32 46.46 -4.56
N LEU A 17 46.42 46.37 -5.32
CA LEU A 17 46.65 45.26 -6.26
C LEU A 17 46.84 43.91 -5.54
N GLN A 18 47.52 43.93 -4.39
CA GLN A 18 47.75 42.74 -3.59
C GLN A 18 46.45 42.23 -2.93
N GLU A 19 45.56 43.13 -2.51
CA GLU A 19 44.23 42.78 -2.01
C GLU A 19 43.34 42.18 -3.11
N MET A 20 43.33 42.75 -4.33
CA MET A 20 42.57 42.19 -5.45
C MET A 20 43.06 40.78 -5.83
N LEU A 21 44.38 40.55 -5.85
CA LEU A 21 44.95 39.22 -6.12
C LEU A 21 44.64 38.19 -5.02
N GLN A 22 44.56 38.63 -3.76
CA GLN A 22 44.14 37.78 -2.64
C GLN A 22 42.66 37.41 -2.77
N LEU A 23 41.82 38.37 -3.15
CA LEU A 23 40.39 38.17 -3.36
C LEU A 23 40.13 37.21 -4.52
N GLU A 24 40.74 37.43 -5.68
CA GLU A 24 40.62 36.52 -6.84
C GLU A 24 41.09 35.10 -6.53
N LYS A 25 42.17 34.94 -5.76
CA LYS A 25 42.63 33.61 -5.32
C LYS A 25 41.62 32.94 -4.39
N LYS A 26 40.99 33.71 -3.50
CA LYS A 26 39.95 33.19 -2.60
C LYS A 26 38.72 32.76 -3.40
N ASP A 27 38.28 33.59 -4.33
CA ASP A 27 37.13 33.31 -5.19
C ASP A 27 37.41 32.09 -6.11
N SER A 28 38.61 32.01 -6.69
CA SER A 28 39.02 30.86 -7.50
C SER A 28 39.05 29.55 -6.71
N ASN A 29 39.54 29.58 -5.46
CA ASN A 29 39.52 28.40 -4.58
C ASN A 29 38.09 28.01 -4.20
N GLN A 30 37.23 28.99 -3.93
CA GLN A 30 35.82 28.73 -3.60
C GLN A 30 35.07 28.13 -4.79
N LEU A 31 35.23 28.68 -5.99
CA LEU A 31 34.66 28.14 -7.22
C LEU A 31 35.16 26.71 -7.51
N MET A 32 36.43 26.42 -7.21
CA MET A 32 36.98 25.08 -7.36
C MET A 32 36.32 24.07 -6.40
N GLN A 33 36.07 24.47 -5.16
CA GLN A 33 35.36 23.65 -4.18
C GLN A 33 33.89 23.42 -4.58
N GLU A 34 33.19 24.48 -5.02
CA GLU A 34 31.81 24.36 -5.50
C GLU A 34 31.71 23.47 -6.73
N LYS A 35 32.63 23.61 -7.69
CA LYS A 35 32.71 22.73 -8.86
C LYS A 35 32.89 21.27 -8.43
N GLN A 36 33.80 21.00 -7.51
CA GLN A 36 34.07 19.64 -7.06
C GLN A 36 32.89 19.04 -6.28
N ALA A 37 32.17 19.86 -5.50
CA ALA A 37 30.94 19.43 -4.83
C ALA A 37 29.82 19.09 -5.83
N LEU A 38 29.62 19.92 -6.86
CA LEU A 38 28.64 19.66 -7.92
C LEU A 38 29.00 18.44 -8.76
N GLU A 39 30.28 18.20 -9.06
CA GLU A 39 30.74 16.99 -9.76
C GLU A 39 30.45 15.72 -8.95
N ASN A 40 30.64 15.76 -7.62
CA ASN A 40 30.30 14.64 -6.75
C ASN A 40 28.79 14.40 -6.70
N GLU A 41 27.99 15.46 -6.60
CA GLU A 41 26.52 15.36 -6.60
C GLU A 41 26.00 14.80 -7.92
N LEU A 42 26.56 15.25 -9.05
CA LEU A 42 26.18 14.78 -10.38
C LEU A 42 26.50 13.29 -10.55
N ASN A 43 27.68 12.84 -10.11
CA ASN A 43 28.05 11.43 -10.14
C ASN A 43 27.13 10.57 -9.24
N TYR A 44 26.73 11.09 -8.08
CA TYR A 44 25.76 10.42 -7.20
C TYR A 44 24.38 10.28 -7.91
N LEU A 45 23.88 11.35 -8.53
CA LEU A 45 22.62 11.33 -9.28
C LEU A 45 22.68 10.42 -10.52
N GLU A 46 23.81 10.39 -11.24
CA GLU A 46 24.02 9.48 -12.37
C GLU A 46 24.01 8.01 -11.91
N GLN A 47 24.60 7.69 -10.75
CA GLN A 47 24.53 6.35 -10.17
C GLN A 47 23.09 5.98 -9.77
N LEU A 48 22.34 6.89 -9.17
CA LEU A 48 20.92 6.66 -8.85
C LEU A 48 20.08 6.43 -10.11
N ASN A 49 20.27 7.24 -11.14
CA ASN A 49 19.59 7.07 -12.43
C ASN A 49 19.97 5.75 -13.11
N ALA A 50 21.24 5.34 -13.07
CA ALA A 50 21.68 4.07 -13.62
C ALA A 50 21.07 2.87 -12.87
N VAL A 51 20.93 2.97 -11.54
CA VAL A 51 20.22 1.98 -10.73
C VAL A 51 18.73 1.97 -11.10
N GLN A 52 18.10 3.14 -11.25
CA GLN A 52 16.69 3.26 -11.64
C GLN A 52 16.42 2.70 -13.04
N GLU A 53 17.27 3.01 -14.04
CA GLU A 53 17.17 2.43 -15.38
C GLU A 53 17.35 0.92 -15.36
N LYS A 54 18.27 0.41 -14.52
CA LYS A 54 18.47 -1.03 -14.37
C LYS A 54 17.23 -1.69 -13.74
N ILE A 55 16.55 -1.01 -12.81
CA ILE A 55 15.26 -1.45 -12.25
C ILE A 55 14.17 -1.48 -13.33
N LEU A 56 14.05 -0.45 -14.17
CA LEU A 56 13.09 -0.45 -15.28
C LEU A 56 13.41 -1.50 -16.36
N LYS A 57 14.69 -1.87 -16.53
CA LYS A 57 15.15 -2.87 -17.50
C LYS A 57 15.13 -4.31 -16.96
N VAL A 58 14.96 -4.51 -15.66
CA VAL A 58 14.66 -5.83 -15.09
C VAL A 58 13.21 -6.12 -15.51
N PRO A 59 12.94 -7.20 -16.28
CA PRO A 59 11.58 -7.54 -16.67
C PRO A 59 10.75 -7.55 -15.41
N ALA A 60 9.71 -6.70 -15.37
CA ALA A 60 8.93 -6.37 -14.18
C ALA A 60 8.74 -7.62 -13.32
N ALA A 61 9.65 -7.81 -12.36
CA ALA A 61 9.58 -8.90 -11.40
C ALA A 61 8.61 -8.42 -10.33
N LEU A 62 7.40 -8.09 -10.79
CA LEU A 62 6.21 -8.12 -9.97
C LEU A 62 6.25 -9.47 -9.24
N PRO A 63 5.92 -9.50 -7.93
CA PRO A 63 5.92 -10.74 -7.18
C PRO A 63 5.19 -11.82 -8.01
N ASP A 64 5.76 -13.04 -8.08
CA ASP A 64 5.17 -14.18 -8.80
C ASP A 64 3.75 -14.40 -8.28
N ARG A 65 2.79 -13.72 -8.87
CA ARG A 65 1.36 -13.92 -8.66
C ARG A 65 0.85 -14.67 -9.86
N GLU A 66 -0.06 -15.60 -9.61
CA GLU A 66 -0.78 -16.28 -10.69
C GLU A 66 -1.53 -15.24 -11.52
N MET A 67 -0.95 -14.89 -12.68
CA MET A 67 -1.59 -14.01 -13.63
C MET A 67 -2.61 -14.81 -14.42
N VAL A 68 -3.90 -14.52 -14.21
CA VAL A 68 -4.96 -15.03 -15.08
C VAL A 68 -5.08 -14.09 -16.27
N PHE A 69 -4.50 -14.49 -17.39
CA PHE A 69 -4.64 -13.75 -18.65
C PHE A 69 -6.06 -13.95 -19.21
N LYS A 70 -6.96 -13.02 -18.90
CA LYS A 70 -8.28 -12.93 -19.54
C LYS A 70 -8.08 -12.24 -20.90
N GLY A 71 -7.70 -13.03 -21.91
CA GLY A 71 -7.28 -12.51 -23.22
C GLY A 71 -8.33 -11.65 -23.92
N HIS A 72 -8.11 -10.33 -23.91
CA HIS A 72 -8.61 -9.41 -24.93
C HIS A 72 -7.40 -8.74 -25.58
N VAL A 73 -7.15 -9.13 -26.83
CA VAL A 73 -6.10 -8.55 -27.66
C VAL A 73 -6.82 -7.63 -28.64
N GLU A 74 -6.87 -6.34 -28.32
CA GLU A 74 -7.17 -5.35 -29.35
C GLU A 74 -5.90 -5.17 -30.18
N GLU A 75 -5.99 -5.45 -31.48
CA GLU A 75 -4.96 -5.13 -32.47
C GLU A 75 -4.90 -3.61 -32.65
N GLY A 76 -4.34 -2.91 -31.66
CA GLY A 76 -4.07 -1.48 -31.68
C GLY A 76 -2.57 -1.25 -31.51
N GLU A 77 -2.01 -0.38 -32.34
CA GLU A 77 -0.59 0.00 -32.35
C GLU A 77 -0.09 0.27 -30.92
N MET A 78 0.93 -0.49 -30.51
CA MET A 78 1.52 -0.53 -29.17
C MET A 78 2.38 0.72 -28.92
N GLU A 79 1.77 1.89 -29.01
CA GLU A 79 2.39 3.17 -28.66
C GLU A 79 1.54 3.83 -27.58
N ASN A 80 1.93 3.61 -26.31
CA ASN A 80 1.35 4.19 -25.09
C ASN A 80 0.08 3.51 -24.55
N LEU A 81 0.17 2.22 -24.19
CA LEU A 81 -0.63 1.75 -23.06
C LEU A 81 0.11 2.21 -21.79
N PRO A 82 -0.40 3.16 -20.98
CA PRO A 82 0.01 3.18 -19.60
C PRO A 82 -0.41 1.81 -19.04
N GLU A 83 0.55 1.06 -18.52
CA GLU A 83 0.32 -0.14 -17.72
C GLU A 83 -0.56 0.25 -16.53
N MET A 84 -1.87 0.32 -16.75
CA MET A 84 -2.80 0.83 -15.77
C MET A 84 -3.09 -0.32 -14.81
N LEU A 85 -2.25 -0.43 -13.78
CA LEU A 85 -2.52 -1.24 -12.62
C LEU A 85 -3.89 -0.83 -12.07
N THR A 86 -4.90 -1.67 -12.29
CA THR A 86 -6.23 -1.45 -11.74
C THR A 86 -6.18 -1.77 -10.24
N PHE A 87 -6.46 -0.77 -9.41
CA PHE A 87 -6.50 -0.92 -7.96
C PHE A 87 -7.93 -1.25 -7.54
N LEU A 88 -8.16 -2.43 -6.95
CA LEU A 88 -9.44 -2.81 -6.36
C LEU A 88 -9.36 -2.58 -4.83
N PRO A 89 -9.88 -1.46 -4.30
CA PRO A 89 -9.84 -1.20 -2.87
C PRO A 89 -10.74 -2.16 -2.09
N GLN A 90 -10.19 -2.79 -1.06
CA GLN A 90 -10.97 -3.48 -0.03
C GLN A 90 -11.14 -2.56 1.18
N ILE A 91 -12.32 -1.97 1.37
CA ILE A 91 -12.61 -1.05 2.47
C ILE A 91 -13.10 -1.82 3.70
N ARG A 92 -12.50 -1.54 4.86
CA ARG A 92 -12.91 -2.08 6.16
C ARG A 92 -13.65 -1.01 6.95
N TYR A 93 -14.94 -1.22 7.17
CA TYR A 93 -15.81 -0.27 7.86
C TYR A 93 -16.22 -0.82 9.26
N PRO A 94 -15.92 -0.10 10.35
CA PRO A 94 -16.31 -0.51 11.69
C PRO A 94 -17.81 -0.31 11.91
N VAL A 95 -18.51 -1.36 12.36
CA VAL A 95 -19.94 -1.34 12.67
C VAL A 95 -20.15 -1.47 14.17
N LEU A 96 -20.89 -0.52 14.74
CA LEU A 96 -21.22 -0.49 16.17
C LEU A 96 -22.38 -1.45 16.48
N GLY A 97 -22.33 -2.07 17.65
CA GLY A 97 -23.41 -2.90 18.16
C GLY A 97 -24.72 -2.15 18.35
N GLY A 98 -25.83 -2.87 18.23
CA GLY A 98 -27.17 -2.29 18.12
C GLY A 98 -27.50 -1.79 16.71
N SER A 99 -26.78 -2.31 15.70
CA SER A 99 -26.93 -1.94 14.29
C SER A 99 -27.00 -3.17 13.40
N ALA A 100 -27.55 -3.03 12.20
CA ALA A 100 -27.54 -4.06 11.17
C ALA A 100 -27.17 -3.50 9.81
N LEU A 101 -26.55 -4.31 8.97
CA LEU A 101 -26.28 -4.01 7.57
C LEU A 101 -27.18 -4.88 6.69
N ILE A 102 -27.86 -4.26 5.74
CA ILE A 102 -28.66 -4.97 4.74
C ILE A 102 -28.20 -4.55 3.37
N THR A 103 -27.76 -5.53 2.58
CA THR A 103 -27.41 -5.37 1.17
C THR A 103 -28.54 -5.92 0.31
N PHE A 104 -28.96 -5.12 -0.67
CA PHE A 104 -30.03 -5.45 -1.62
C PHE A 104 -29.43 -5.73 -2.99
N GLU A 105 -30.11 -6.57 -3.78
CA GLU A 105 -29.72 -6.78 -5.18
C GLU A 105 -29.93 -5.50 -6.01
N ASP A 106 -31.04 -4.79 -5.80
CA ASP A 106 -31.38 -3.56 -6.52
C ASP A 106 -31.04 -2.30 -5.68
N PRO A 107 -30.15 -1.40 -6.16
CA PRO A 107 -29.83 -0.15 -5.47
C PRO A 107 -31.02 0.79 -5.28
N GLU A 108 -32.05 0.72 -6.14
CA GLU A 108 -33.25 1.54 -5.99
C GLU A 108 -34.07 1.14 -4.76
N VAL A 109 -34.01 -0.12 -4.34
CA VAL A 109 -34.64 -0.60 -3.09
C VAL A 109 -33.98 0.06 -1.89
N ALA A 110 -32.65 0.01 -1.80
CA ALA A 110 -31.89 0.64 -0.73
C ALA A 110 -32.19 2.14 -0.64
N ARG A 111 -32.23 2.83 -1.78
CA ARG A 111 -32.57 4.26 -1.84
C ARG A 111 -33.95 4.57 -1.27
N ARG A 112 -34.97 3.76 -1.58
CA ARG A 112 -36.33 3.93 -1.03
C ARG A 112 -36.36 3.71 0.49
N ILE A 113 -35.66 2.70 0.98
CA ILE A 113 -35.59 2.38 2.41
C ILE A 113 -34.95 3.54 3.19
N ILE A 114 -33.87 4.12 2.68
CA ILE A 114 -33.19 5.29 3.26
C ILE A 114 -34.11 6.53 3.23
N GLN A 115 -34.90 6.72 2.17
CA GLN A 115 -35.86 7.83 2.10
C GLN A 115 -36.95 7.75 3.17
N ILE A 116 -37.39 6.54 3.53
CA ILE A 116 -38.39 6.32 4.59
C ILE A 116 -37.81 6.64 5.98
N ARG A 117 -36.48 6.49 6.16
CA ARG A 117 -35.69 6.75 7.38
C ARG A 117 -36.05 5.96 8.62
N GLN A 118 -37.32 5.72 8.92
CA GLN A 118 -37.75 5.04 10.14
C GLN A 118 -38.68 3.89 9.80
N HIS A 119 -38.31 2.68 10.23
CA HIS A 119 -39.04 1.46 9.96
C HIS A 119 -39.56 0.86 11.26
N CYS A 120 -40.82 0.43 11.23
CA CYS A 120 -41.44 -0.28 12.35
C CYS A 120 -41.51 -1.76 12.00
N ILE A 121 -40.62 -2.55 12.58
CA ILE A 121 -40.50 -3.98 12.33
C ILE A 121 -41.34 -4.72 13.34
N GLN A 122 -42.21 -5.58 12.82
CA GLN A 122 -43.00 -6.49 13.64
C GLN A 122 -42.17 -7.75 13.90
N LEU A 123 -41.91 -8.02 15.18
CA LEU A 123 -41.19 -9.23 15.61
C LEU A 123 -42.16 -10.40 15.78
N ASP A 124 -43.32 -10.16 16.42
CA ASP A 124 -44.37 -11.14 16.70
C ASP A 124 -45.77 -10.49 16.56
N GLU A 125 -46.84 -11.20 16.92
CA GLU A 125 -48.22 -10.68 16.89
C GLU A 125 -48.44 -9.40 17.71
N TRP A 126 -47.63 -9.16 18.75
CA TRP A 126 -47.80 -8.04 19.69
C TRP A 126 -46.53 -7.21 19.91
N SER A 127 -45.42 -7.57 19.26
CA SER A 127 -44.09 -7.00 19.51
C SER A 127 -43.60 -6.24 18.28
N TYR A 128 -43.25 -4.96 18.46
CA TYR A 128 -42.74 -4.10 17.41
C TYR A 128 -41.49 -3.37 17.88
N ILE A 129 -40.53 -3.19 16.95
CA ILE A 129 -39.32 -2.40 17.17
C ILE A 129 -39.23 -1.28 16.15
N TYR A 130 -38.61 -0.17 16.55
CA TYR A 130 -38.34 0.95 15.66
C TYR A 130 -36.86 0.99 15.35
N VAL A 131 -36.53 1.09 14.07
CA VAL A 131 -35.15 1.19 13.60
C VAL A 131 -35.01 2.35 12.65
N LYS A 132 -33.82 2.94 12.59
CA LYS A 132 -33.50 4.02 11.64
C LYS A 132 -32.66 3.49 10.50
N ALA A 133 -33.00 3.84 9.27
CA ALA A 133 -32.29 3.50 8.06
C ALA A 133 -31.48 4.70 7.57
N GLU A 134 -30.17 4.49 7.41
CA GLU A 134 -29.21 5.50 6.99
C GLU A 134 -28.33 4.98 5.85
N ALA A 135 -27.84 5.91 5.04
CA ALA A 135 -26.92 5.59 3.95
C ALA A 135 -25.50 5.45 4.47
N ILE A 136 -24.76 4.45 3.97
CA ILE A 136 -23.35 4.27 4.31
C ILE A 136 -22.51 5.10 3.37
N THR A 137 -21.68 5.97 3.92
CA THR A 137 -20.70 6.74 3.15
C THR A 137 -19.31 6.17 3.41
N LEU A 138 -18.68 5.62 2.39
CA LEU A 138 -17.31 5.12 2.41
C LEU A 138 -16.38 6.16 1.81
N LEU A 139 -15.12 6.16 2.26
CA LEU A 139 -14.06 6.95 1.67
C LEU A 139 -13.33 6.08 0.63
N LEU A 140 -13.65 6.29 -0.64
CA LEU A 140 -13.01 5.57 -1.74
C LEU A 140 -11.78 6.32 -2.25
N PRO A 141 -10.72 5.60 -2.67
CA PRO A 141 -9.64 6.18 -3.47
C PRO A 141 -10.18 6.64 -4.83
N SER A 142 -10.13 7.93 -5.15
CA SER A 142 -10.49 8.44 -6.49
C SER A 142 -9.30 8.42 -7.45
N PHE A 143 -8.10 8.67 -6.91
CA PHE A 143 -6.92 8.90 -7.72
C PHE A 143 -5.66 8.57 -6.91
N LEU A 144 -4.82 7.74 -7.50
CA LEU A 144 -3.46 7.49 -7.06
C LEU A 144 -2.54 8.20 -8.06
N LYS A 145 -1.95 9.32 -7.64
CA LYS A 145 -1.13 10.14 -8.52
C LYS A 145 0.23 9.51 -8.81
N GLU A 146 0.85 8.94 -7.79
CA GLU A 146 2.18 8.37 -7.88
C GLU A 146 2.32 7.23 -6.86
N MET A 147 2.63 6.03 -7.37
CA MET A 147 3.12 4.94 -6.54
C MET A 147 4.62 4.84 -6.76
N SER A 148 5.41 5.25 -5.78
CA SER A 148 6.86 5.05 -5.86
C SER A 148 7.17 3.65 -5.37
N LEU A 149 7.61 2.80 -6.28
CA LEU A 149 8.12 1.47 -5.95
C LEU A 149 9.62 1.60 -5.69
N LYS A 150 9.99 1.56 -4.41
CA LYS A 150 11.40 1.53 -3.99
C LYS A 150 11.80 0.09 -3.73
N GLN A 151 12.87 -0.35 -4.38
CA GLN A 151 13.49 -1.61 -4.03
C GLN A 151 14.17 -1.49 -2.67
N SER A 152 13.85 -2.39 -1.75
CA SER A 152 14.55 -2.44 -0.47
C SER A 152 15.97 -2.99 -0.64
N SER A 153 16.96 -2.27 -0.13
CA SER A 153 18.37 -2.70 -0.09
C SER A 153 18.66 -3.71 1.03
N GLN A 154 17.72 -3.86 1.97
CA GLN A 154 17.85 -4.67 3.18
C GLN A 154 16.84 -5.82 3.24
N GLN A 155 15.80 -5.81 2.41
CA GLN A 155 14.73 -6.80 2.48
C GLN A 155 14.69 -7.72 1.26
N VAL A 156 14.51 -9.01 1.53
CA VAL A 156 14.36 -10.06 0.54
C VAL A 156 13.04 -10.76 0.74
N LEU A 157 12.28 -10.93 -0.35
CA LEU A 157 11.09 -11.77 -0.37
C LEU A 157 11.49 -13.21 -0.69
N LEU A 158 11.08 -14.14 0.17
CA LEU A 158 11.25 -15.57 -0.02
C LEU A 158 9.93 -16.22 -0.37
N SER A 159 9.89 -16.86 -1.55
CA SER A 159 8.73 -17.58 -2.07
C SER A 159 9.02 -19.07 -2.26
N GLY A 160 7.93 -19.85 -2.37
CA GLY A 160 7.98 -21.31 -2.48
C GLY A 160 7.96 -22.03 -1.13
N LEU A 161 7.40 -21.38 -0.09
CA LEU A 161 7.40 -21.91 1.27
C LEU A 161 6.20 -22.83 1.59
N SER A 162 5.19 -22.87 0.73
CA SER A 162 4.02 -23.75 0.89
C SER A 162 4.35 -25.24 0.69
N ALA A 163 5.51 -25.58 0.12
CA ALA A 163 5.96 -26.96 -0.09
C ALA A 163 6.49 -27.66 1.17
N PHE A 164 6.49 -26.98 2.32
CA PHE A 164 7.11 -27.49 3.55
C PHE A 164 6.13 -28.15 4.49
N SER A 165 6.47 -29.35 4.97
CA SER A 165 5.71 -30.09 5.98
C SER A 165 6.12 -29.76 7.43
N LEU A 166 6.89 -28.68 7.66
CA LEU A 166 7.39 -28.29 8.98
C LEU A 166 6.49 -27.26 9.68
N PRO A 167 6.49 -27.22 11.02
CA PRO A 167 5.90 -26.11 11.78
C PRO A 167 6.54 -24.76 11.39
N LYS A 168 5.72 -23.72 11.28
CA LYS A 168 6.14 -22.36 10.87
C LYS A 168 7.31 -21.83 11.68
N ASP A 169 7.28 -21.98 13.01
CA ASP A 169 8.36 -21.52 13.90
C ASP A 169 9.71 -22.17 13.56
N GLN A 170 9.72 -23.49 13.36
CA GLN A 170 10.95 -24.21 12.99
C GLN A 170 11.43 -23.88 11.58
N LEU A 171 10.51 -23.55 10.68
CA LEU A 171 10.84 -23.12 9.34
C LEU A 171 11.57 -21.77 9.39
N TYR A 172 10.99 -20.79 10.09
CA TYR A 172 11.55 -19.45 10.21
C TYR A 172 12.93 -19.47 10.86
N ASP A 173 13.10 -20.21 11.95
CA ASP A 173 14.41 -20.38 12.59
C ASP A 173 15.45 -20.93 11.61
N LYS A 174 15.09 -21.94 10.80
CA LYS A 174 16.00 -22.52 9.81
C LYS A 174 16.33 -21.55 8.68
N LEU A 175 15.36 -20.76 8.22
CA LEU A 175 15.59 -19.74 7.20
C LEU A 175 16.54 -18.67 7.72
N VAL A 176 16.29 -18.14 8.92
CA VAL A 176 17.17 -17.16 9.57
C VAL A 176 18.59 -17.74 9.73
N LEU A 177 18.72 -18.97 10.21
CA LEU A 177 20.02 -19.64 10.34
C LEU A 177 20.71 -19.96 9.00
N PHE A 178 19.94 -20.13 7.92
CA PHE A 178 20.49 -20.38 6.59
C PHE A 178 21.02 -19.08 5.98
N PHE A 179 20.21 -18.02 6.02
CA PHE A 179 20.53 -16.72 5.46
C PHE A 179 21.40 -15.85 6.38
N SER A 180 21.63 -16.25 7.64
CA SER A 180 22.65 -15.60 8.49
C SER A 180 24.09 -15.94 8.10
N LYS A 181 24.28 -17.00 7.30
CA LYS A 181 25.61 -17.49 6.96
C LYS A 181 26.13 -16.81 5.70
N ARG A 182 27.28 -16.13 5.81
CA ARG A 182 27.99 -15.53 4.66
C ARG A 182 28.30 -16.50 3.52
N LYS A 183 28.46 -17.80 3.81
CA LYS A 183 28.65 -18.85 2.79
C LYS A 183 27.48 -18.95 1.80
N ASN A 184 26.29 -18.52 2.22
CA ASN A 184 25.07 -18.50 1.43
C ASN A 184 24.81 -17.12 0.84
N GLN A 185 25.82 -16.23 0.79
CA GLN A 185 25.68 -14.81 0.43
C GLN A 185 24.74 -14.04 1.37
N GLY A 186 24.51 -14.61 2.56
CA GLY A 186 23.69 -14.03 3.59
C GLY A 186 24.46 -13.12 4.54
N GLY A 187 23.74 -12.51 5.48
CA GLY A 187 24.28 -11.56 6.45
C GLY A 187 23.44 -11.58 7.73
N GLU A 188 23.78 -10.75 8.71
CA GLU A 188 23.03 -10.69 9.96
C GLU A 188 21.57 -10.32 9.68
N VAL A 189 20.65 -11.15 10.19
CA VAL A 189 19.21 -10.97 10.00
C VAL A 189 18.68 -10.17 11.19
N ASP A 190 18.04 -9.04 10.92
CA ASP A 190 17.33 -8.23 11.91
C ASP A 190 16.03 -8.91 12.31
N ARG A 191 15.18 -9.20 11.32
CA ARG A 191 13.86 -9.80 11.54
C ARG A 191 13.33 -10.59 10.34
N LEU A 192 12.36 -11.43 10.62
CA LEU A 192 11.63 -12.25 9.66
C LEU A 192 10.13 -12.04 9.87
N GLU A 193 9.39 -11.71 8.81
CA GLU A 193 7.95 -11.45 8.85
C GLU A 193 7.23 -12.28 7.77
N GLN A 194 6.12 -12.94 8.12
CA GLN A 194 5.25 -13.61 7.14
C GLN A 194 4.30 -12.57 6.53
N LEU A 195 4.06 -12.63 5.21
CA LEU A 195 3.05 -11.81 4.57
C LEU A 195 1.62 -12.28 4.97
N PRO A 196 0.69 -11.36 5.31
CA PRO A 196 -0.64 -11.74 5.81
C PRO A 196 -1.50 -12.57 4.85
N ASN A 197 -1.24 -12.43 3.55
CA ASN A 197 -2.07 -12.98 2.47
C ASN A 197 -1.34 -14.07 1.64
N SER A 198 -0.13 -14.47 2.03
CA SER A 198 0.61 -15.55 1.37
C SER A 198 1.49 -16.33 2.36
N ASP A 199 1.96 -17.50 1.94
CA ASP A 199 2.97 -18.24 2.70
C ASP A 199 4.39 -17.69 2.49
N ASP A 200 4.54 -16.59 1.77
CA ASP A 200 5.83 -15.95 1.55
C ASP A 200 6.30 -15.22 2.82
N VAL A 201 7.62 -15.07 2.90
CA VAL A 201 8.28 -14.49 4.06
C VAL A 201 9.24 -13.40 3.61
N VAL A 202 9.25 -12.29 4.34
CA VAL A 202 10.21 -11.20 4.17
C VAL A 202 11.31 -11.34 5.22
N LEU A 203 12.55 -11.45 4.76
CA LEU A 203 13.75 -11.34 5.59
C LEU A 203 14.30 -9.93 5.52
N THR A 204 14.55 -9.33 6.68
CA THR A 204 15.22 -8.03 6.82
C THR A 204 16.62 -8.24 7.36
N PHE A 205 17.63 -7.74 6.65
CA PHE A 205 19.05 -7.82 7.04
C PHE A 205 19.51 -6.51 7.68
N VAL A 206 20.48 -6.60 8.59
CA VAL A 206 21.09 -5.43 9.25
C VAL A 206 21.98 -4.66 8.26
N ASP A 207 22.72 -5.38 7.41
CA ASP A 207 23.66 -4.79 6.46
C ASP A 207 23.00 -4.52 5.10
N ASP A 208 23.18 -3.29 4.60
CA ASP A 208 22.80 -2.91 3.24
C ASP A 208 23.58 -3.69 2.18
N GLY A 209 22.89 -4.13 1.12
CA GLY A 209 23.50 -4.81 -0.03
C GLY A 209 23.52 -6.34 0.09
N VAL A 210 23.31 -6.91 1.29
CA VAL A 210 23.12 -8.35 1.47
C VAL A 210 21.89 -8.83 0.69
N ALA A 211 20.78 -8.07 0.76
CA ALA A 211 19.56 -8.41 0.06
C ALA A 211 19.78 -8.50 -1.47
N GLN A 212 20.55 -7.56 -2.03
CA GLN A 212 20.85 -7.55 -3.46
C GLN A 212 21.66 -8.79 -3.89
N GLN A 213 22.66 -9.19 -3.10
CA GLN A 213 23.46 -10.40 -3.40
C GLN A 213 22.61 -11.67 -3.37
N ILE A 214 21.69 -11.76 -2.41
CA ILE A 214 20.78 -12.90 -2.29
C ILE A 214 19.86 -12.95 -3.50
N VAL A 215 19.27 -11.82 -3.91
CA VAL A 215 18.35 -11.76 -5.05
C VAL A 215 19.07 -12.02 -6.37
N GLU A 216 20.31 -11.56 -6.55
CA GLU A 216 21.12 -11.84 -7.75
C GLU A 216 21.34 -13.34 -7.96
N LYS A 217 21.43 -14.12 -6.88
CA LYS A 217 21.49 -15.59 -6.97
C LYS A 217 20.12 -16.21 -7.26
N GLY A 218 19.03 -15.59 -6.79
CA GLY A 218 17.64 -15.89 -7.13
C GLY A 218 17.08 -17.20 -6.58
N LEU A 219 17.82 -18.31 -6.63
CA LEU A 219 17.36 -19.63 -6.19
C LEU A 219 18.31 -20.25 -5.17
N PHE A 220 17.74 -20.75 -4.07
CA PHE A 220 18.47 -21.36 -2.97
C PHE A 220 17.96 -22.76 -2.68
N GLN A 221 18.89 -23.68 -2.50
CA GLN A 221 18.57 -25.04 -2.04
C GLN A 221 18.81 -25.10 -0.53
N VAL A 222 17.72 -25.21 0.23
CA VAL A 222 17.77 -25.27 1.70
C VAL A 222 17.42 -26.69 2.13
N LEU A 223 18.30 -27.28 2.93
CA LEU A 223 18.05 -28.58 3.54
C LEU A 223 17.21 -28.39 4.80
N LEU A 224 15.95 -28.82 4.74
CA LEU A 224 15.00 -28.68 5.83
C LEU A 224 14.60 -30.08 6.30
N GLY A 225 15.22 -30.52 7.40
CA GLY A 225 15.02 -31.89 7.89
C GLY A 225 15.83 -32.89 7.06
N LYS A 226 15.16 -33.72 6.26
CA LYS A 226 15.78 -34.74 5.40
C LYS A 226 15.70 -34.43 3.90
N GLU A 227 14.94 -33.41 3.52
CA GLU A 227 14.68 -33.06 2.13
C GLU A 227 15.33 -31.72 1.77
N ILE A 228 15.75 -31.62 0.51
CA ILE A 228 16.28 -30.40 -0.08
C ILE A 228 15.13 -29.74 -0.83
N HIS A 229 14.90 -28.48 -0.50
CA HIS A 229 13.85 -27.72 -1.16
C HIS A 229 14.41 -26.46 -1.80
N GLN A 230 13.72 -26.02 -2.86
CA GLN A 230 14.07 -24.81 -3.57
C GLN A 230 13.26 -23.64 -3.05
N ILE A 231 13.96 -22.56 -2.70
CA ILE A 231 13.40 -21.31 -2.25
C ILE A 231 13.81 -20.24 -3.24
N LYS A 232 12.85 -19.47 -3.73
CA LYS A 232 13.11 -18.32 -4.60
C LYS A 232 13.28 -17.08 -3.74
N ALA A 233 14.35 -16.34 -3.97
CA ALA A 233 14.59 -15.04 -3.41
C ALA A 233 14.37 -13.98 -4.47
N SER A 234 13.49 -13.02 -4.19
CA SER A 234 13.17 -11.91 -5.07
C SER A 234 13.24 -10.58 -4.32
N HIS A 235 13.29 -9.49 -5.09
CA HIS A 235 13.34 -8.15 -4.54
C HIS A 235 12.06 -7.84 -3.76
N CYS A 236 12.20 -7.34 -2.53
CA CYS A 236 11.09 -6.75 -1.82
C CYS A 236 10.88 -5.32 -2.34
N LEU A 237 9.75 -5.08 -3.00
CA LEU A 237 9.33 -3.76 -3.45
C LEU A 237 8.51 -3.10 -2.34
N HIS A 238 8.98 -1.97 -1.84
CA HIS A 238 8.20 -1.12 -0.95
C HIS A 238 7.48 -0.07 -1.80
N GLY A 239 6.16 -0.14 -1.85
CA GLY A 239 5.34 0.87 -2.48
C GLY A 239 5.02 1.98 -1.47
N GLU A 240 5.57 3.18 -1.67
CA GLU A 240 5.06 4.36 -1.00
C GLU A 240 3.99 4.99 -1.90
N ILE A 241 2.76 5.04 -1.40
CA ILE A 241 1.66 5.74 -2.06
C ILE A 241 1.79 7.23 -1.72
N ALA A 242 2.09 8.05 -2.73
CA ALA A 242 2.09 9.50 -2.61
C ALA A 242 0.77 10.08 -3.16
N ASP A 243 0.27 11.15 -2.51
CA ASP A 243 -0.91 11.90 -2.95
C ASP A 243 -2.18 11.05 -3.19
N LEU A 244 -2.50 10.12 -2.26
CA LEU A 244 -3.80 9.42 -2.28
C LEU A 244 -4.94 10.41 -2.04
N GLN A 245 -5.80 10.57 -3.04
CA GLN A 245 -7.02 11.35 -2.89
C GLN A 245 -8.20 10.44 -2.55
N LEU A 246 -8.87 10.77 -1.44
CA LEU A 246 -10.08 10.09 -0.99
C LEU A 246 -11.30 10.95 -1.31
N HIS A 247 -12.36 10.31 -1.79
CA HIS A 247 -13.66 10.95 -1.95
C HIS A 247 -14.75 10.18 -1.17
N PRO A 248 -15.71 10.89 -0.58
CA PRO A 248 -16.89 10.24 -0.03
C PRO A 248 -17.73 9.66 -1.16
N SER A 249 -18.16 8.41 -0.99
CA SER A 249 -19.06 7.71 -1.89
C SER A 249 -20.12 6.97 -1.10
N VAL A 250 -21.37 7.03 -1.55
CA VAL A 250 -22.49 6.37 -0.87
C VAL A 250 -22.65 4.96 -1.44
N CYS A 251 -22.70 3.96 -0.57
CA CYS A 251 -23.03 2.59 -0.96
C CYS A 251 -24.46 2.55 -1.50
N ALA A 252 -24.60 2.31 -2.81
CA ALA A 252 -25.90 2.36 -3.47
C ALA A 252 -26.82 1.19 -3.06
N ARG A 253 -26.25 0.03 -2.69
CA ARG A 253 -26.98 -1.22 -2.40
C ARG A 253 -27.10 -1.55 -0.91
N THR A 254 -26.29 -0.94 -0.05
CA THR A 254 -26.23 -1.28 1.37
C THR A 254 -26.84 -0.18 2.24
N VAL A 255 -27.70 -0.59 3.16
CA VAL A 255 -28.36 0.27 4.15
C VAL A 255 -27.85 -0.08 5.54
N LEU A 256 -27.51 0.95 6.33
CA LEU A 256 -27.22 0.81 7.75
C LEU A 256 -28.50 1.03 8.55
N LEU A 257 -28.85 0.05 9.37
CA LEU A 257 -29.92 0.16 10.35
C LEU A 257 -29.33 0.41 11.72
N THR A 258 -29.80 1.46 12.41
CA THR A 258 -29.36 1.84 13.75
C THR A 258 -30.52 1.87 14.73
N GLU A 259 -30.19 2.00 16.02
CA GLU A 259 -31.15 2.02 17.14
C GLU A 259 -31.92 0.71 17.30
N ILE A 260 -31.31 -0.42 16.94
CA ILE A 260 -31.92 -1.74 17.09
C ILE A 260 -31.85 -2.17 18.57
N PRO A 261 -32.99 -2.40 19.24
CA PRO A 261 -33.00 -2.84 20.63
C PRO A 261 -32.61 -4.32 20.73
N ASP A 262 -31.87 -4.67 21.76
CA ASP A 262 -31.39 -6.04 22.00
C ASP A 262 -32.47 -6.89 22.68
N VAL A 263 -33.51 -7.23 21.92
CA VAL A 263 -34.70 -7.97 22.41
C VAL A 263 -34.80 -9.40 21.89
N LEU A 264 -34.08 -9.71 20.81
CA LEU A 264 -34.02 -11.03 20.20
C LEU A 264 -32.57 -11.50 20.05
N GLY A 265 -32.38 -12.82 20.01
CA GLY A 265 -31.09 -13.41 19.65
C GLY A 265 -30.66 -13.02 18.23
N ARG A 266 -29.36 -13.10 17.95
CA ARG A 266 -28.77 -12.62 16.69
C ARG A 266 -29.47 -13.17 15.44
N GLU A 267 -29.65 -14.48 15.39
CA GLU A 267 -30.21 -15.17 14.22
C GLU A 267 -31.67 -14.78 13.97
N LEU A 268 -32.48 -14.78 15.03
CA LEU A 268 -33.89 -14.38 14.95
C LEU A 268 -34.06 -12.91 14.56
N MET A 269 -33.17 -12.03 15.05
CA MET A 269 -33.19 -10.62 14.66
C MET A 269 -32.81 -10.44 13.18
N CYS A 270 -31.79 -11.15 12.69
CA CYS A 270 -31.46 -11.15 11.26
C CYS A 270 -32.66 -11.59 10.41
N GLU A 271 -33.29 -12.71 10.76
CA GLU A 271 -34.45 -13.25 10.03
C GLU A 271 -35.63 -12.26 10.05
N ALA A 272 -35.94 -11.65 11.19
CA ALA A 272 -37.01 -10.66 11.30
C ALA A 272 -36.75 -9.41 10.43
N LEU A 273 -35.49 -8.94 10.40
CA LEU A 273 -35.05 -7.84 9.55
C LEU A 273 -35.19 -8.21 8.07
N GLU A 274 -34.65 -9.36 7.67
CA GLU A 274 -34.69 -9.84 6.29
C GLU A 274 -36.14 -9.99 5.79
N ILE A 275 -37.01 -10.66 6.54
CA ILE A 275 -38.44 -10.81 6.20
C ILE A 275 -39.13 -9.45 6.10
N HIS A 276 -38.78 -8.48 6.94
CA HIS A 276 -39.36 -7.14 6.87
C HIS A 276 -38.96 -6.42 5.58
N PHE A 277 -37.67 -6.43 5.25
CA PHE A 277 -37.11 -5.71 4.11
C PHE A 277 -37.23 -6.47 2.79
N GLN A 278 -37.70 -7.71 2.80
CA GLN A 278 -38.13 -8.42 1.60
C GLN A 278 -39.55 -8.02 1.14
N LYS A 279 -40.37 -7.45 2.04
CA LYS A 279 -41.75 -7.06 1.73
C LYS A 279 -41.80 -5.77 0.91
N GLN A 280 -42.23 -5.88 -0.34
CA GLN A 280 -42.45 -4.72 -1.23
C GLN A 280 -43.39 -3.66 -0.64
N SER A 281 -44.37 -4.07 0.19
CA SER A 281 -45.29 -3.14 0.88
C SER A 281 -44.61 -2.19 1.88
N LYS A 282 -43.35 -2.48 2.26
CA LYS A 282 -42.50 -1.65 3.13
C LYS A 282 -41.40 -0.93 2.36
N GLY A 283 -41.48 -0.92 1.03
CA GLY A 283 -40.43 -0.39 0.16
C GLY A 283 -39.26 -1.35 -0.06
N GLY A 284 -39.38 -2.57 0.47
CA GLY A 284 -38.40 -3.66 0.38
C GLY A 284 -38.28 -4.31 -1.00
N GLY A 285 -37.37 -5.27 -1.10
CA GLY A 285 -37.03 -5.99 -2.34
C GLY A 285 -36.15 -7.21 -2.05
N GLU A 286 -35.50 -7.75 -3.07
CA GLU A 286 -34.62 -8.92 -2.88
C GLU A 286 -33.40 -8.53 -2.04
N VAL A 287 -33.25 -9.22 -0.90
CA VAL A 287 -32.16 -9.04 0.05
C VAL A 287 -31.09 -10.06 -0.29
N GLU A 288 -29.89 -9.57 -0.51
CA GLU A 288 -28.73 -10.41 -0.79
C GLU A 288 -28.05 -10.86 0.51
N THR A 289 -27.94 -9.95 1.48
CA THR A 289 -27.31 -10.25 2.78
C THR A 289 -27.87 -9.34 3.88
N ALA A 290 -28.14 -9.93 5.05
CA ALA A 290 -28.54 -9.20 6.26
C ALA A 290 -27.68 -9.64 7.45
N VAL A 291 -27.01 -8.69 8.10
CA VAL A 291 -26.12 -8.95 9.25
C VAL A 291 -26.46 -8.02 10.40
N TYR A 292 -26.91 -8.59 11.53
CA TYR A 292 -27.15 -7.86 12.77
C TYR A 292 -25.97 -8.00 13.76
N ILE A 293 -25.58 -6.87 14.34
CA ILE A 293 -24.56 -6.78 15.38
C ILE A 293 -25.27 -6.43 16.71
N PRO A 294 -25.33 -7.37 17.68
CA PRO A 294 -25.97 -7.11 18.98
C PRO A 294 -25.31 -5.97 19.76
N ALA A 295 -26.07 -5.36 20.68
CA ALA A 295 -25.54 -4.33 21.56
C ALA A 295 -24.31 -4.83 22.35
N GLY A 296 -23.33 -3.96 22.57
CA GLY A 296 -22.07 -4.30 23.26
C GLY A 296 -21.07 -5.11 22.44
N HIS A 297 -21.39 -5.47 21.19
CA HIS A 297 -20.46 -6.11 20.24
C HIS A 297 -19.97 -5.10 19.20
N TYR A 298 -18.90 -5.46 18.49
CA TYR A 298 -18.39 -4.73 17.34
C TYR A 298 -18.13 -5.69 16.19
N ALA A 299 -18.28 -5.21 14.96
CA ALA A 299 -17.95 -5.97 13.76
C ALA A 299 -17.23 -5.07 12.76
N VAL A 300 -16.58 -5.68 11.77
CA VAL A 300 -15.97 -4.97 10.64
C VAL A 300 -16.63 -5.50 9.37
N ALA A 301 -17.29 -4.60 8.64
CA ALA A 301 -17.82 -4.88 7.32
C ALA A 301 -16.71 -4.68 6.28
N ILE A 302 -16.64 -5.58 5.31
CA ILE A 302 -15.69 -5.53 4.20
C ILE A 302 -16.47 -5.17 2.95
N PHE A 303 -16.08 -4.10 2.28
CA PHE A 303 -16.65 -3.64 1.03
C PHE A 303 -15.61 -3.78 -0.07
N GLU A 304 -16.01 -4.43 -1.16
CA GLU A 304 -15.20 -4.69 -2.34
C GLU A 304 -15.94 -4.13 -3.57
N GLU A 305 -15.20 -3.77 -4.61
CA GLU A 305 -15.79 -3.44 -5.91
C GLU A 305 -16.21 -4.74 -6.61
N GLU A 306 -17.47 -4.84 -7.02
CA GLU A 306 -17.94 -5.92 -7.88
C GLU A 306 -17.64 -5.56 -9.34
N ASP A 307 -17.03 -6.51 -10.07
CA ASP A 307 -16.71 -6.43 -11.51
C ASP A 307 -17.96 -6.37 -12.40
#